data_AF-A0A7X7CCE0-F1
#
_entry.id   AF-A0A7X7CCE0-F1
#
_cell.length_a   1.000
_cell.length_b   1.000
_cell.length_c   1.000
_cell.angle_alpha   90.00
_cell.angle_beta   90.00
_cell.angle_gamma   90.00
#
_symmetry.space_group_name_H-M   'P 1'
#
loop_
_entity.id
_entity.type
_entity.pdbx_description
1 polymer ?
#
loop_
_entity_poly.entity_id
_entity_poly.type
_entity_poly.pdbx_seq_one_letter_code
_entity_poly.pdbx_strand_id
1 'polypeptide(L)' 'MLAAFFLAVGATNTSNGLTPMAGGAALTAGQSGMMTTGEWFNKNFLLSTVILAIFAVVGIPWMLLVL' A
#
# COMPACT_ATOMS: atom_id res chain seq x y z
N MET A 1 8.23 13.51 14.77
CA MET A 1 8.02 12.05 14.93
C MET A 1 6.72 11.55 14.27
N LEU A 2 5.58 12.22 14.45
CA LEU A 2 4.29 11.76 13.91
C LEU A 2 4.24 11.70 12.36
N ALA A 3 4.85 12.67 11.68
CA ALA A 3 4.92 12.66 10.21
C ALA A 3 5.74 11.46 9.66
N ALA A 4 6.91 11.18 10.22
CA ALA A 4 7.69 10.01 9.82
C ALA A 4 6.92 8.69 10.02
N PHE A 5 6.07 8.60 11.05
CA PHE A 5 5.19 7.45 11.29
C PHE A 5 4.13 7.28 10.18
N PHE A 6 3.43 8.34 9.78
CA PHE A 6 2.46 8.27 8.68
C PHE A 6 3.12 7.91 7.34
N LEU A 7 4.31 8.45 7.06
CA LEU A 7 5.06 8.10 5.86
C LEU A 7 5.48 6.62 5.87
N ALA A 8 5.92 6.10 7.01
CA ALA A 8 6.25 4.68 7.18
C ALA A 8 5.00 3.78 7.03
N VAL A 9 3.84 4.18 7.57
CA VAL A 9 2.56 3.47 7.41
C VAL A 9 2.12 3.46 5.93
N GLY A 10 2.24 4.58 5.23
CA GLY A 10 1.95 4.66 3.79
C GLY A 10 2.85 3.75 2.97
N ALA A 11 4.16 3.78 3.22
CA ALA A 11 5.12 2.90 2.56
C ALA A 11 4.85 1.41 2.84
N THR A 12 4.50 1.07 4.09
CA THR A 12 4.23 -0.31 4.52
C THR A 12 2.93 -0.85 3.92
N ASN A 13 1.86 -0.05 3.85
CA ASN A 13 0.62 -0.45 3.19
C ASN A 13 0.80 -0.61 1.68
N THR A 14 1.67 0.21 1.08
CA THR A 14 2.01 0.11 -0.34
C THR A 14 2.83 -1.15 -0.65
N SER A 15 3.75 -1.54 0.25
CA SER A 15 4.55 -2.77 0.10
C SER A 15 3.79 -4.06 0.40
N ASN A 16 2.87 -4.04 1.37
CA ASN A 16 2.18 -5.23 1.86
C ASN A 16 1.09 -5.78 0.90
N GLY A 17 0.67 -4.99 -0.09
CA GLY A 17 -0.26 -5.44 -1.14
C GLY A 17 0.41 -5.88 -2.45
N LEU A 18 1.67 -5.46 -2.68
CA LEU A 18 2.34 -5.57 -3.98
C LEU A 18 2.57 -7.02 -4.42
N THR A 19 2.88 -7.91 -3.48
CA THR A 19 3.06 -9.34 -3.78
C THR A 19 2.16 -10.19 -2.90
N PRO A 20 1.75 -11.38 -3.37
CA PRO A 20 1.01 -12.33 -2.54
C PRO A 20 1.77 -12.74 -1.27
N MET A 21 3.09 -12.57 -1.23
CA MET A 21 3.92 -12.92 -0.06
C MET A 21 4.14 -11.75 0.90
N ALA A 22 3.59 -10.57 0.62
CA ALA A 22 3.94 -9.36 1.34
C ALA A 22 3.24 -9.23 2.72
N GLY A 23 2.33 -10.14 3.06
CA GLY A 23 1.71 -10.21 4.39
C GLY A 23 0.76 -11.41 4.54
N GLY A 24 0.37 -11.74 5.77
CA GLY A 24 -0.48 -12.92 6.04
C GLY A 24 -1.80 -12.91 5.28
N ALA A 25 -2.48 -11.75 5.22
CA ALA A 25 -3.73 -11.62 4.47
C ALA A 25 -3.54 -11.70 2.94
N ALA A 26 -2.45 -11.13 2.42
CA ALA A 26 -2.10 -11.22 1.00
C ALA A 26 -1.75 -12.66 0.60
N LEU A 27 -1.12 -13.42 1.50
CA LEU A 27 -0.76 -14.81 1.29
C LEU A 27 -2.00 -15.71 1.24
N THR A 28 -2.93 -15.54 2.18
CA THR A 28 -4.19 -16.28 2.17
C THR A 28 -5.01 -15.97 0.91
N ALA A 29 -5.09 -14.70 0.51
CA ALA A 29 -5.82 -14.30 -0.69
C ALA A 29 -5.13 -14.76 -1.99
N GLY A 30 -3.80 -14.68 -2.06
CA GLY A 30 -3.03 -15.13 -3.23
C GLY A 30 -3.00 -16.64 -3.41
N GLN A 31 -3.10 -17.41 -2.32
CA GLN A 31 -3.17 -18.88 -2.36
C GLN A 31 -4.60 -19.42 -2.56
N SER A 32 -5.62 -18.55 -2.56
CA SER A 32 -7.03 -18.95 -2.71
C SER A 32 -7.41 -19.52 -4.08
N GLY A 33 -6.54 -19.36 -5.10
CA GLY A 33 -6.84 -19.76 -6.48
C GLY A 33 -7.86 -18.85 -7.19
N MET A 34 -8.37 -17.82 -6.53
CA MET A 34 -9.37 -16.90 -7.11
C MET A 34 -8.80 -15.87 -8.09
N MET A 35 -7.48 -15.70 -8.14
CA MET A 35 -6.82 -14.70 -8.98
C MET A 35 -5.45 -15.22 -9.40
N THR A 36 -5.08 -14.99 -10.65
CA THR A 36 -3.73 -15.32 -11.13
C THR A 36 -2.70 -14.34 -10.58
N THR A 37 -1.45 -14.78 -10.42
CA THR A 37 -0.36 -13.93 -9.93
C THR A 37 -0.17 -12.67 -10.77
N GLY A 38 -0.29 -12.76 -12.10
CA GLY A 38 -0.16 -11.60 -12.99
C GLY A 38 -1.30 -10.58 -12.81
N GLU A 39 -2.52 -11.06 -12.57
CA GLU A 39 -3.68 -10.20 -12.33
C GLU A 39 -3.61 -9.54 -10.95
N TRP A 40 -3.08 -10.24 -9.95
CA TRP A 40 -2.77 -9.69 -8.63
C TRP A 40 -1.79 -8.54 -8.72
N PHE A 41 -0.66 -8.75 -9.41
CA PHE A 41 0.37 -7.73 -9.55
C PHE A 41 -0.15 -6.47 -10.26
N ASN A 42 -0.90 -6.62 -11.35
CA ASN A 42 -1.45 -5.46 -12.07
C ASN A 42 -2.43 -4.65 -11.20
N LYS A 43 -3.35 -5.32 -10.50
CA LYS A 43 -4.33 -4.64 -9.64
C LYS A 43 -3.67 -3.95 -8.45
N ASN A 44 -2.74 -4.64 -7.79
CA ASN A 44 -2.05 -4.09 -6.63
C ASN A 44 -1.03 -3.02 -7.01
N PHE A 45 -0.38 -3.09 -8.17
CA PHE A 45 0.49 -2.02 -8.66
C PHE A 45 -0.27 -0.71 -8.88
N LEU A 46 -1.46 -0.81 -9.50
CA LEU A 46 -2.34 0.34 -9.70
C LEU A 46 -2.79 0.93 -8.35
N LEU A 47 -3.27 0.07 -7.44
CA LEU A 47 -3.69 0.47 -6.09
C LEU A 47 -2.56 1.13 -5.29
N SER A 48 -1.36 0.55 -5.32
CA SER A 48 -0.17 1.09 -4.67
C SER A 48 0.20 2.48 -5.19
N THR A 49 0.08 2.69 -6.51
CA THR A 49 0.32 4.01 -7.12
C THR A 49 -0.71 5.03 -6.67
N VAL A 50 -1.98 4.65 -6.62
CA VAL A 50 -3.07 5.51 -6.13
C VAL A 50 -2.89 5.87 -4.66
N ILE A 51 -2.51 4.90 -3.82
CA ILE A 51 -2.23 5.13 -2.39
C ILE A 51 -1.06 6.09 -2.21
N LEU A 52 0.02 5.93 -2.98
CA LEU A 52 1.14 6.87 -2.98
C LEU A 52 0.70 8.28 -3.36
N ALA A 53 -0.14 8.44 -4.38
CA ALA A 53 -0.67 9.73 -4.77
C ALA A 53 -1.54 10.36 -3.66
N ILE A 54 -2.39 9.57 -3.00
CA ILE A 54 -3.19 10.03 -1.84
C ILE A 54 -2.27 10.48 -0.70
N PHE A 55 -1.21 9.72 -0.39
CA PHE A 55 -0.25 10.12 0.63
C PHE A 55 0.49 11.41 0.27
N ALA A 56 0.88 11.57 -1.00
CA ALA A 56 1.55 12.77 -1.46
C ALA A 56 0.64 14.01 -1.42
N VAL A 57 -0.63 13.87 -1.78
CA VAL A 57 -1.57 14.99 -1.92
C VAL A 57 -2.32 15.31 -0.63
N VAL A 58 -2.65 14.31 0.18
CA VAL A 58 -3.43 14.49 1.42
C VAL A 58 -2.55 14.34 2.65
N GLY A 59 -1.71 13.30 2.67
CA GLY A 59 -0.81 13.01 3.79
C GLY A 59 0.19 14.16 4.01
N ILE A 60 0.98 14.52 3.00
CA ILE A 60 2.01 15.55 3.14
C ILE A 60 1.43 16.90 3.59
N PRO A 61 0.37 17.47 2.97
CA PRO A 61 -0.20 18.73 3.44
C PRO A 61 -0.78 18.65 4.86
N TRP A 62 -1.45 17.56 5.21
CA TRP A 62 -1.93 17.36 6.57
C TRP A 62 -0.78 17.34 7.58
N MET A 63 0.32 16.65 7.24
CA MET A 63 1.51 16.56 8.10
C MET A 63 2.22 17.91 8.23
N LEU A 64 2.19 18.76 7.19
CA LEU A 64 2.72 20.12 7.25
C LEU A 64 1.83 21.10 8.02
N LEU A 65 0.52 20.83 8.12
CA LEU A 65 -0.45 21.66 8.85
C LEU A 65 -0.55 21.31 10.33
N VAL A 66 -0.27 20.06 10.69
CA VAL A 66 -0.41 19.53 12.06
C VAL A 66 0.92 19.52 12.84
N LEU A 67 2.06 19.68 12.16
CA LEU A 67 3.37 19.91 12.78
C LEU A 67 3.59 21.39 13.08
#